data_AF-A0AAC8W0Z1-F1
#
_entry.id   AF-A0AAC8W0Z1-F1
#
_cell.length_a   1.000
_cell.length_b   1.000
_cell.length_c   1.000
_cell.angle_alpha   90.00
_cell.angle_beta   90.00
_cell.angle_gamma   90.00
#
_symmetry.space_group_name_H-M   'P 1'
#
loop_
_entity.id
_entity.type
_entity.pdbx_description
1 polymer ?
#
loop_
_entity_poly.entity_id
_entity_poly.type
_entity_poly.pdbx_seq_one_letter_code
_entity_poly.pdbx_strand_id
1 'polypeptide(L)' 'MLRNDRRRGQWMLMAPERLLVLDEMALAVVRACVGQDVADLAAGIDRLTAEYDAPRAEVAADVLELLTDLRNKGYVVT' A
#
# COMPACT_ATOMS: atom_id res chain seq x y z
N MET A 1 -17.61 10.58 12.35
CA MET A 1 -18.87 11.07 12.98
C MET A 1 -20.04 10.21 12.52
N LEU A 2 -20.91 9.76 13.43
CA LEU A 2 -22.11 9.01 13.08
C LEU A 2 -23.22 9.98 12.68
N ARG A 3 -23.87 9.76 11.53
CA ARG A 3 -24.93 10.61 11.00
C ARG A 3 -26.15 9.78 10.62
N ASN A 4 -27.32 10.18 11.10
CA ASN A 4 -28.59 9.58 10.70
C ASN A 4 -29.12 10.28 9.44
N ASP A 5 -29.36 9.51 8.37
CA ASP A 5 -30.14 9.96 7.22
C ASP A 5 -31.61 9.59 7.43
N ARG A 6 -32.41 10.58 7.83
CA ARG A 6 -33.85 10.41 8.11
C ARG A 6 -34.69 10.12 6.86
N ARG A 7 -34.23 10.51 5.67
CA ARG A 7 -34.98 10.26 4.41
C ARG A 7 -34.84 8.80 3.97
N ARG A 8 -33.66 8.21 4.21
CA ARG A 8 -33.35 6.82 3.85
C ARG A 8 -33.49 5.84 5.02
N GLY A 9 -33.72 6.33 6.24
CA GLY A 9 -33.88 5.50 7.44
C GLY A 9 -32.60 4.78 7.87
N GLN A 10 -31.42 5.29 7.49
CA GLN A 10 -30.13 4.61 7.70
C GLN A 10 -29.15 5.44 8.53
N TRP A 11 -28.29 4.77 9.29
CA TRP A 11 -27.16 5.38 9.97
C TRP A 11 -25.89 5.23 9.14
N MET A 12 -25.13 6.30 9.03
CA MET A 12 -23.89 6.35 8.28
C MET A 12 -22.74 6.67 9.23
N LEU A 13 -21.66 5.91 9.14
CA LEU A 13 -20.41 6.24 9.80
C LEU A 13 -19.53 7.02 8.83
N MET A 14 -19.40 8.33 9.05
CA MET A 14 -18.47 9.16 8.28
C MET A 14 -17.07 8.97 8.87
N ALA A 15 -16.25 8.16 8.20
CA ALA A 15 -14.82 8.11 8.46
C ALA A 15 -14.13 9.33 7.82
N PRO A 16 -13.03 9.84 8.38
CA PRO A 16 -12.21 10.84 7.70
C PRO A 16 -11.63 10.27 6.40
N GLU A 17 -11.30 11.15 5.46
CA GLU A 17 -10.38 10.80 4.39
C GLU A 17 -9.05 10.40 5.02
N ARG A 18 -8.53 9.23 4.65
CA ARG A 18 -7.28 8.71 5.17
C ARG A 18 -6.19 8.98 4.14
N LEU A 19 -5.19 9.77 4.54
CA LEU A 19 -4.00 10.07 3.75
C LEU A 19 -2.78 9.43 4.42
N LEU A 20 -1.90 8.86 3.60
CA LEU A 20 -0.61 8.32 4.02
C LEU A 20 0.48 9.13 3.33
N VAL A 21 1.42 9.67 4.09
CA VAL A 21 2.64 10.27 3.56
C VAL A 21 3.70 9.18 3.53
N LEU A 22 4.23 8.89 2.34
CA LEU A 22 5.29 7.91 2.15
C LEU A 22 6.64 8.62 2.28
N ASP A 23 7.58 7.97 2.96
CA ASP A 23 8.99 8.30 2.80
C ASP A 23 9.51 7.81 1.44
N GLU A 24 10.79 8.07 1.16
CA GLU A 24 11.41 7.75 -0.13
C GLU A 24 11.42 6.24 -0.41
N MET A 25 11.67 5.41 0.61
CA MET A 25 11.73 3.95 0.46
C MET A 25 10.35 3.36 0.24
N ALA A 26 9.37 3.76 1.06
CA ALA A 26 8.01 3.32 0.89
C ALA A 26 7.42 3.77 -0.46
N LEU A 27 7.77 4.98 -0.93
CA LEU A 27 7.38 5.46 -2.25
C LEU A 27 7.98 4.60 -3.37
N ALA A 28 9.27 4.27 -3.29
CA ALA A 28 9.94 3.41 -4.27
C ALA A 28 9.27 2.03 -4.36
N VAL A 29 8.99 1.42 -3.20
CA VAL A 29 8.28 0.12 -3.13
C VAL A 29 6.88 0.21 -3.75
N VAL A 30 6.09 1.21 -3.36
CA VAL A 30 4.73 1.37 -3.89
C VAL A 30 4.76 1.57 -5.40
N ARG A 31 5.68 2.39 -5.93
CA ARG A 31 5.82 2.59 -7.40
C ARG A 31 6.26 1.32 -8.12
N ALA A 32 7.12 0.51 -7.50
CA ALA A 32 7.66 -0.68 -8.12
C ALA A 32 6.70 -1.86 -8.12
N CYS A 33 5.85 -1.97 -7.09
CA CYS A 33 5.10 -3.17 -6.75
C CYS A 33 3.57 -2.99 -6.70
N VAL A 34 3.04 -1.76 -6.77
CA VAL A 34 1.60 -1.48 -6.65
C VAL A 34 1.14 -0.60 -7.80
N GLY A 35 0.04 -1.00 -8.46
CA GLY A 35 -0.54 -0.27 -9.59
C GLY A 35 -0.93 -1.20 -10.73
N GLN A 36 -1.71 -0.68 -11.69
CA GLN A 36 -2.23 -1.51 -12.80
C GLN A 36 -1.14 -1.89 -13.81
N ASP A 37 -0.04 -1.14 -13.88
CA ASP A 37 1.07 -1.37 -14.80
C ASP A 37 2.16 -2.29 -14.22
N VAL A 38 1.99 -2.78 -12.99
CA VAL A 38 2.96 -3.70 -12.36
C VAL A 38 2.72 -5.11 -12.89
N ALA A 39 3.75 -5.68 -13.53
CA ALA A 39 3.68 -7.03 -14.08
C ALA A 39 3.44 -8.10 -12.99
N ASP A 40 4.32 -8.14 -11.98
CA ASP A 40 4.17 -8.93 -10.76
C ASP A 40 5.08 -8.39 -9.64
N LEU A 41 4.86 -8.89 -8.42
CA LEU A 41 5.63 -8.49 -7.23
C LEU A 41 7.11 -8.88 -7.33
N ALA A 42 7.43 -10.03 -7.96
CA ALA A 42 8.80 -10.52 -8.03
C ALA A 42 9.68 -9.61 -8.89
N ALA A 43 9.15 -9.12 -10.01
CA ALA A 43 9.78 -8.16 -10.90
C ALA A 43 9.99 -6.80 -10.22
N GLY A 44 9.04 -6.37 -9.38
CA GLY A 44 9.19 -5.18 -8.54
C GLY A 44 10.37 -5.31 -7.57
N ILE A 45 10.46 -6.44 -6.86
CA ILE A 45 11.58 -6.73 -5.96
C ILE A 45 12.90 -6.82 -6.73
N ASP A 46 12.92 -7.43 -7.94
CA ASP A 46 14.13 -7.52 -8.76
C ASP A 46 14.63 -6.14 -9.18
N ARG A 47 13.71 -5.24 -9.55
CA ARG A 47 14.05 -3.85 -9.89
C ARG A 47 14.67 -3.12 -8.71
N LEU A 48 14.07 -3.23 -7.52
CA LEU A 48 14.58 -2.59 -6.30
C LEU A 48 15.94 -3.17 -5.88
N THR A 49 16.11 -4.49 -6.01
CA THR A 49 17.38 -5.18 -5.75
C THR A 49 18.51 -4.59 -6.61
N ALA A 50 18.25 -4.38 -7.90
CA ALA A 50 19.23 -3.81 -8.83
C ALA A 50 19.46 -2.31 -8.60
N GLU A 51 18.42 -1.55 -8.26
CA GLU A 51 18.50 -0.10 -8.04
C GLU A 51 19.31 0.26 -6.78
N TYR A 52 19.13 -0.51 -5.71
CA TYR A 52 19.77 -0.27 -4.42
C TYR A 52 21.02 -1.13 -4.17
N ASP A 53 21.41 -1.98 -5.13
CA ASP A 53 22.53 -2.93 -5.01
C ASP A 53 22.52 -3.71 -3.69
N ALA A 54 21.34 -4.23 -3.34
CA ALA A 54 21.07 -4.88 -2.06
C ALA A 54 20.71 -6.37 -2.24
N PRO A 55 20.92 -7.23 -1.23
CA PRO A 55 20.53 -8.64 -1.31
C PRO A 55 19.02 -8.79 -1.52
N ARG A 56 18.63 -9.56 -2.54
CA ARG A 56 17.22 -9.79 -2.90
C ARG A 56 16.37 -10.27 -1.72
N ALA A 57 16.92 -11.10 -0.84
CA ALA A 57 16.21 -11.63 0.32
C ALA A 57 15.86 -10.54 1.34
N GLU A 58 16.74 -9.56 1.54
CA GLU A 58 16.52 -8.43 2.44
C GLU A 58 15.46 -7.49 1.83
N VAL A 59 15.63 -7.11 0.56
CA VAL A 59 14.65 -6.29 -0.17
C VAL A 59 13.27 -6.94 -0.19
N ALA A 60 13.20 -8.25 -0.42
CA ALA A 60 11.93 -8.97 -0.42
C ALA A 60 11.25 -8.93 0.95
N ALA A 61 12.01 -9.09 2.04
CA ALA A 61 11.47 -9.04 3.39
C ALA A 61 10.85 -7.66 3.68
N ASP A 62 11.60 -6.58 3.39
CA ASP A 62 11.15 -5.20 3.63
C ASP A 62 9.93 -4.84 2.79
N VAL A 63 9.92 -5.22 1.50
CA VAL A 63 8.78 -5.01 0.59
C VAL A 63 7.54 -5.73 1.11
N LEU A 64 7.68 -7.00 1.53
CA LEU A 64 6.56 -7.79 2.03
C LEU A 64 6.02 -7.27 3.36
N GLU A 65 6.91 -6.81 4.25
CA GLU A 65 6.53 -6.17 5.50
C GLU A 65 5.69 -4.90 5.24
N LEU A 66 6.20 -3.99 4.40
CA LEU A 66 5.49 -2.76 4.05
C LEU A 66 4.12 -3.05 3.41
N LEU A 67 4.08 -3.90 2.38
CA LEU A 67 2.81 -4.19 1.68
C LEU A 67 1.81 -4.90 2.59
N THR A 68 2.28 -5.75 3.50
CA THR A 68 1.43 -6.39 4.52
C THR A 68 0.82 -5.35 5.46
N ASP A 69 1.61 -4.40 5.95
CA ASP A 69 1.13 -3.32 6.81
C ASP A 69 0.11 -2.41 6.08
N LEU A 70 0.41 -2.03 4.83
CA LEU A 70 -0.50 -1.25 4.00
C LEU A 70 -1.83 -1.99 3.75
N ARG A 71 -1.78 -3.29 3.50
CA ARG A 71 -2.97 -4.14 3.34
C ARG A 71 -3.78 -4.20 4.63
N ASN A 72 -3.13 -4.44 5.76
CA ASN A 72 -3.80 -4.52 7.07
C ASN A 72 -4.47 -3.18 7.43
N LYS A 73 -3.88 -2.06 7.00
CA LYS A 73 -4.44 -0.72 7.14
C LYS A 73 -5.50 -0.39 6.09
N GLY A 74 -5.67 -1.21 5.05
CA GLY A 74 -6.66 -1.04 3.98
C GLY A 74 -6.27 -0.01 2.91
N TYR A 75 -4.98 0.26 2.72
CA TYR A 75 -4.49 1.20 1.71
C TYR A 75 -4.20 0.55 0.34
N VAL A 76 -3.95 -0.76 0.31
CA VAL A 76 -3.73 -1.54 -0.91
C VAL A 76 -4.55 -2.82 -0.88
N VAL A 77 -4.94 -3.30 -2.06
CA VAL A 77 -5.64 -4.57 -2.27
C VAL A 77 -4.80 -5.44 -3.21
N THR A 78 -4.73 -6.73 -2.91
CA THR A 78 -4.04 -7.73 -3.74
C THR A 78 -4.91 -8.15 -4.92
#